data_AF-A0A934BEM4-F1
#
_entry.id   AF-A0A934BEM4-F1
#
_cell.length_a   1.000
_cell.length_b   1.000
_cell.length_c   1.000
_cell.angle_alpha   90.00
_cell.angle_beta   90.00
_cell.angle_gamma   90.00
#
_symmetry.space_group_name_H-M   'P 1'
#
loop_
_entity.id
_entity.type
_entity.pdbx_description
1 polymer ?
#
loop_
_entity_poly.entity_id
_entity_poly.type
_entity_poly.pdbx_seq_one_letter_code
_entity_poly.pdbx_strand_id
1 'polypeptide(L)'
;MDLEEKLKQSSDLYKTLKEIEEFCKRIWRVPFLSWFTSHDVSHSKEIIHLLGQILSPLENTPESLNDHELFILLASAYLHDIGMQYLKVEDISVDKLNSDEYEIIRKRHAEESYNIILKRVQESLHRDDFHPPEIEEEYLPVIAWVSKGHATEFFEETIHYFHENPATPLNRHVRGELLASLLLIADELDLQSKRVKFPETEKFNLSDFSYVHWFKHHYVDCVEIKNGNVSLTLKFPVNADEYKKLIKELIETKLKVQIDKVNPILRKTTSGLLHLNNVVNIQIKTDDTGTKRALTNGALKELKKMLKIEAPEKSLVTQKEDIIHRNIPRPTSIFTGRKDELCRFKEALGRSNLISIEGLGGIGKTEFAAQCIELYLQQNNVIWFDCSPDSKLDSLIDSCGYSDIL
;
A
#
# COMPACT_ATOMS: atom_id res chain seq x y z
N MET A 1 10.15 -25.90 1.07
CA MET A 1 9.58 -26.30 2.38
C MET A 1 8.10 -25.96 2.38
N ASP A 2 7.23 -26.87 2.84
CA ASP A 2 5.80 -26.59 3.00
C ASP A 2 5.53 -26.07 4.42
N LEU A 3 5.20 -24.79 4.53
CA LEU A 3 5.06 -24.09 5.80
C LEU A 3 3.75 -24.43 6.52
N GLU A 4 2.65 -24.61 5.79
CA GLU A 4 1.37 -24.95 6.40
C GLU A 4 1.39 -26.38 6.95
N GLU A 5 2.04 -27.31 6.24
CA GLU A 5 2.23 -28.68 6.73
C GLU A 5 3.11 -28.73 7.99
N LYS A 6 4.08 -27.83 8.14
CA LYS A 6 4.85 -27.72 9.39
C LYS A 6 3.98 -27.26 10.55
N LEU A 7 3.12 -26.26 10.34
CA LEU A 7 2.24 -25.76 11.40
C LEU A 7 1.19 -26.79 11.84
N LYS A 8 0.83 -27.78 11.00
CA LYS A 8 -0.09 -28.87 11.39
C LYS A 8 0.31 -29.62 12.65
N GLN A 9 1.59 -29.59 13.02
CA GLN A 9 2.09 -30.21 14.24
C GLN A 9 1.53 -29.54 15.50
N SER A 10 1.12 -28.27 15.41
CA SER A 10 0.41 -27.52 16.46
C SER A 10 -1.07 -27.41 16.08
N SER A 11 -1.88 -28.36 16.54
CA SER A 11 -3.28 -28.53 16.12
C SER A 11 -4.12 -27.25 16.25
N ASP A 12 -3.93 -26.49 17.32
CA ASP A 12 -4.77 -25.34 17.64
C ASP A 12 -4.41 -24.13 16.76
N LEU A 13 -3.11 -23.81 16.63
CA LEU A 13 -2.65 -22.74 15.74
C LEU A 13 -2.99 -23.02 14.28
N TYR A 14 -2.84 -24.28 13.85
CA TYR A 14 -3.20 -24.69 12.50
C TYR A 14 -4.70 -24.54 12.25
N LYS A 15 -5.54 -24.92 13.21
CA LYS A 15 -7.00 -24.74 13.12
C LYS A 15 -7.36 -23.27 12.96
N THR A 16 -6.83 -22.38 13.81
CA THR A 16 -7.06 -20.93 13.71
C THR A 16 -6.56 -20.37 12.38
N LEU A 17 -5.41 -20.81 11.88
CA LEU A 17 -4.91 -20.39 10.56
C LEU A 17 -5.90 -20.76 9.45
N LYS A 18 -6.52 -21.95 9.51
CA LYS A 18 -7.53 -22.36 8.52
C LYS A 18 -8.81 -21.54 8.60
N GLU A 19 -9.20 -21.13 9.80
CA GLU A 19 -10.32 -20.19 9.97
C GLU A 19 -10.00 -18.81 9.35
N ILE A 20 -8.75 -18.34 9.46
CA ILE A 20 -8.27 -17.10 8.80
C ILE A 20 -8.28 -17.26 7.27
N GLU A 21 -7.77 -18.38 6.75
CA GLU A 21 -7.79 -18.67 5.31
C GLU A 21 -9.23 -18.64 4.78
N GLU A 22 -10.17 -19.32 5.45
CA GLU A 22 -11.57 -19.33 5.05
C GLU A 22 -12.24 -17.95 5.15
N PHE A 23 -11.90 -17.16 6.17
CA PHE A 23 -12.33 -15.77 6.26
C PHE A 23 -11.86 -14.96 5.05
N CYS A 24 -10.57 -14.98 4.73
CA CYS A 24 -10.02 -14.29 3.57
C CYS A 24 -10.67 -14.80 2.26
N LYS A 25 -10.88 -16.12 2.11
CA LYS A 25 -11.60 -16.67 0.94
C LYS A 25 -12.99 -16.08 0.77
N ARG A 26 -13.72 -15.82 1.86
CA ARG A 26 -15.06 -15.21 1.79
C ARG A 26 -14.98 -13.73 1.40
N ILE A 27 -14.11 -12.97 2.06
CA ILE A 27 -13.96 -11.52 1.84
C ILE A 27 -13.53 -11.23 0.39
N TRP A 28 -12.55 -11.97 -0.12
CA TRP A 28 -12.01 -11.75 -1.46
C TRP A 28 -12.93 -12.24 -2.60
N ARG A 29 -14.13 -12.79 -2.31
CA ARG A 29 -15.12 -13.09 -3.35
C ARG A 29 -15.64 -11.84 -4.05
N VAL A 30 -15.67 -10.71 -3.35
CA VAL A 30 -16.16 -9.43 -3.87
C VAL A 30 -15.09 -8.36 -3.62
N PRO A 31 -14.07 -8.26 -4.46
CA PRO A 31 -13.02 -7.26 -4.29
C PRO A 31 -13.55 -5.84 -4.59
N PHE A 32 -13.53 -4.93 -3.62
CA PHE A 32 -13.94 -3.53 -3.85
C PHE A 32 -12.97 -2.74 -4.71
N LEU A 33 -11.70 -3.13 -4.73
CA LEU A 33 -10.64 -2.48 -5.50
C LEU A 33 -10.15 -3.40 -6.64
N SER A 34 -11.08 -3.93 -7.43
CA SER A 34 -10.84 -4.93 -8.50
C SER A 34 -9.93 -4.46 -9.65
N TRP A 35 -9.59 -3.18 -9.69
CA TRP A 35 -8.69 -2.57 -10.65
C TRP A 35 -7.21 -2.62 -10.22
N PHE A 36 -6.92 -3.01 -8.98
CA PHE A 36 -5.58 -3.45 -8.60
C PHE A 36 -5.35 -4.92 -9.00
N THR A 37 -4.11 -5.39 -8.89
CA THR A 37 -3.76 -6.81 -9.04
C THR A 37 -4.54 -7.69 -8.08
N SER A 38 -4.68 -8.98 -8.38
CA SER A 38 -5.42 -9.88 -7.49
C SER A 38 -4.75 -9.98 -6.12
N HIS A 39 -5.55 -9.76 -5.07
CA HIS A 39 -5.21 -9.97 -3.66
C HIS A 39 -6.02 -11.13 -3.07
N ASP A 40 -6.55 -12.01 -3.92
CA ASP A 40 -7.30 -13.18 -3.46
C ASP A 40 -6.39 -14.19 -2.73
N VAL A 41 -6.98 -15.26 -2.20
CA VAL A 41 -6.24 -16.27 -1.43
C VAL A 41 -5.13 -16.99 -2.23
N SER A 42 -5.16 -16.97 -3.56
CA SER A 42 -4.05 -17.50 -4.36
C SER A 42 -2.78 -16.65 -4.24
N HIS A 43 -2.92 -15.34 -4.01
CA HIS A 43 -1.80 -14.45 -3.72
C HIS A 43 -1.13 -14.82 -2.38
N SER A 44 -1.92 -14.92 -1.30
CA SER A 44 -1.38 -15.33 0.00
C SER A 44 -0.68 -16.70 -0.06
N LYS A 45 -1.25 -17.66 -0.82
CA LYS A 45 -0.62 -18.96 -1.03
C LYS A 45 0.70 -18.89 -1.79
N GLU A 46 0.82 -17.97 -2.73
CA GLU A 46 2.10 -17.75 -3.41
C GLU A 46 3.14 -17.12 -2.50
N ILE A 47 2.77 -16.13 -1.69
CA ILE A 47 3.65 -15.58 -0.64
C ILE A 47 4.14 -16.72 0.27
N ILE A 48 3.24 -17.58 0.74
CA ILE A 48 3.59 -18.72 1.60
C ILE A 48 4.56 -19.69 0.87
N HIS A 49 4.33 -19.94 -0.42
CA HIS A 49 5.23 -20.74 -1.23
C HIS A 49 6.63 -20.12 -1.33
N LEU A 50 6.73 -18.82 -1.61
CA LEU A 50 7.98 -18.07 -1.69
C LEU A 50 8.70 -18.02 -0.34
N LEU A 51 7.97 -17.79 0.76
CA LEU A 51 8.50 -17.89 2.12
C LEU A 51 9.12 -19.27 2.38
N GLY A 52 8.47 -20.34 1.91
CA GLY A 52 8.99 -21.70 2.00
C GLY A 52 10.29 -21.92 1.20
N GLN A 53 10.52 -21.16 0.13
CA GLN A 53 11.79 -21.16 -0.60
C GLN A 53 12.86 -20.33 0.12
N ILE A 54 12.51 -19.13 0.59
CA ILE A 54 13.39 -18.22 1.33
C ILE A 54 13.92 -18.88 2.60
N LEU A 55 13.03 -19.49 3.39
CA LEU A 55 13.36 -20.09 4.69
C LEU A 55 14.04 -21.47 4.58
N SER A 56 14.16 -22.04 3.38
CA SER A 56 14.80 -23.36 3.19
C SER A 56 16.20 -23.50 3.81
N PRO A 57 17.08 -22.47 3.85
CA PRO A 57 18.38 -22.58 4.51
C PRO A 57 18.31 -22.76 6.03
N LEU A 58 17.19 -22.40 6.66
CA LEU A 58 17.00 -22.53 8.11
C LEU A 58 16.45 -23.89 8.51
N GLU A 59 16.04 -24.73 7.56
CA GLU A 59 15.41 -26.01 7.82
C GLU A 59 16.34 -26.93 8.63
N ASN A 60 15.82 -27.49 9.74
CA ASN A 60 16.56 -28.33 10.68
C ASN A 60 17.72 -27.62 11.41
N THR A 61 17.70 -26.29 11.46
CA THR A 61 18.65 -25.50 12.26
C THR A 61 17.97 -24.94 13.52
N PRO A 62 18.73 -24.59 14.57
CA PRO A 62 18.18 -23.91 15.75
C PRO A 62 17.52 -22.57 15.43
N GLU A 63 17.86 -21.97 14.29
CA GLU A 63 17.33 -20.68 13.83
C GLU A 63 15.99 -20.82 13.07
N SER A 64 15.50 -22.06 12.85
CA SER A 64 14.16 -22.33 12.31
C SER A 64 13.09 -21.52 13.06
N LEU A 65 12.03 -21.13 12.35
CA LEU A 65 10.87 -20.51 12.98
C LEU A 65 10.22 -21.53 13.92
N ASN A 66 9.89 -21.10 15.14
CA ASN A 66 9.04 -21.89 16.02
C ASN A 66 7.57 -21.81 15.57
N ASP A 67 6.71 -22.66 16.13
CA ASP A 67 5.30 -22.76 15.74
C ASP A 67 4.52 -21.44 15.88
N HIS A 68 4.86 -20.61 16.86
CA HIS A 68 4.21 -19.31 17.08
C HIS A 68 4.66 -18.29 16.03
N GLU A 69 5.96 -18.24 15.75
CA GLU A 69 6.52 -17.41 14.67
C GLU A 69 5.94 -17.80 13.31
N LEU A 70 5.83 -19.11 13.05
CA LEU A 70 5.26 -19.66 11.84
C LEU A 70 3.77 -19.31 11.72
N PHE A 71 3.00 -19.46 12.79
CA PHE A 71 1.59 -19.06 12.82
C PHE A 71 1.42 -17.57 12.50
N ILE A 72 2.18 -16.69 13.17
CA ILE A 72 2.10 -15.25 12.96
C ILE A 72 2.43 -14.89 11.52
N LEU A 73 3.51 -15.43 10.97
CA LEU A 73 3.93 -15.16 9.60
C LEU A 73 2.86 -15.59 8.58
N LEU A 74 2.27 -16.78 8.75
CA LEU A 74 1.23 -17.29 7.86
C LEU A 74 -0.07 -16.51 8.01
N ALA A 75 -0.47 -16.16 9.23
CA ALA A 75 -1.64 -15.32 9.48
C ALA A 75 -1.48 -13.93 8.85
N SER A 76 -0.30 -13.30 9.00
CA SER A 76 0.02 -12.03 8.35
C SER A 76 0.02 -12.17 6.83
N ALA A 77 0.53 -13.25 6.24
CA ALA A 77 0.45 -13.46 4.79
C ALA A 77 -1.00 -13.49 4.26
N TYR A 78 -1.95 -14.00 5.04
CA TYR A 78 -3.38 -13.96 4.69
C TYR A 78 -4.04 -12.59 4.92
N LEU A 79 -3.59 -11.84 5.91
CA LEU A 79 -4.26 -10.61 6.37
C LEU A 79 -3.57 -9.30 5.93
N HIS A 80 -2.36 -9.33 5.39
CA HIS A 80 -1.56 -8.13 5.16
C HIS A 80 -2.21 -7.09 4.24
N ASP A 81 -3.03 -7.54 3.28
CA ASP A 81 -3.74 -6.69 2.32
C ASP A 81 -5.22 -6.50 2.64
N ILE A 82 -5.69 -6.93 3.82
CA ILE A 82 -7.11 -6.81 4.19
C ILE A 82 -7.61 -5.35 4.20
N GLY A 83 -6.73 -4.38 4.40
CA GLY A 83 -6.99 -2.94 4.30
C GLY A 83 -7.48 -2.49 2.92
N MET A 84 -7.13 -3.22 1.86
CA MET A 84 -7.65 -2.97 0.51
C MET A 84 -9.18 -3.20 0.40
N GLN A 85 -9.81 -3.84 1.40
CA GLN A 85 -11.26 -4.02 1.46
C GLN A 85 -12.00 -2.89 2.19
N TYR A 86 -11.25 -2.02 2.88
CA TYR A 86 -11.78 -0.95 3.72
C TYR A 86 -11.74 0.43 3.05
N LEU A 87 -10.81 0.64 2.11
CA LEU A 87 -10.68 1.89 1.37
C LEU A 87 -11.87 2.12 0.43
N LYS A 88 -13.01 2.51 0.98
CA LYS A 88 -14.09 3.18 0.25
C LYS A 88 -13.62 4.60 -0.01
N VAL A 89 -13.31 4.90 -1.25
CA VAL A 89 -13.16 6.29 -1.67
C VAL A 89 -14.57 6.85 -1.78
N GLU A 90 -15.04 7.55 -0.74
CA GLU A 90 -16.34 8.21 -0.76
C GLU A 90 -16.42 9.16 -1.98
N ASP A 91 -17.45 8.98 -2.81
CA ASP A 91 -17.80 9.79 -3.99
C ASP A 91 -16.85 9.81 -5.21
N ILE A 92 -15.73 9.08 -5.23
CA ILE A 92 -14.92 8.94 -6.45
C ILE A 92 -15.31 7.68 -7.22
N SER A 93 -15.95 7.89 -8.38
CA SER A 93 -16.17 6.82 -9.36
C SER A 93 -14.82 6.21 -9.75
N VAL A 94 -14.74 4.88 -9.71
CA VAL A 94 -13.58 4.05 -10.04
C VAL A 94 -12.85 4.50 -11.31
N ASP A 95 -13.61 4.96 -12.32
CA ASP A 95 -13.11 5.42 -13.61
C ASP A 95 -12.47 6.83 -13.62
N LYS A 96 -12.40 7.48 -12.45
CA LYS A 96 -11.90 8.85 -12.29
C LYS A 96 -10.68 8.98 -11.39
N LEU A 97 -10.19 7.86 -10.81
CA LEU A 97 -9.01 7.90 -9.96
C LEU A 97 -7.78 8.31 -10.77
N ASN A 98 -7.16 9.42 -10.39
CA ASN A 98 -5.89 9.86 -10.98
C ASN A 98 -4.70 9.11 -10.36
N SER A 99 -3.51 9.24 -10.95
CA SER A 99 -2.31 8.53 -10.49
C SER A 99 -1.94 8.82 -9.02
N ASP A 100 -2.15 10.05 -8.54
CA ASP A 100 -1.85 10.43 -7.15
C ASP A 100 -2.80 9.72 -6.16
N GLU A 101 -4.08 9.64 -6.49
CA GLU A 101 -5.10 8.97 -5.65
C GLU A 101 -4.84 7.46 -5.57
N TYR A 102 -4.43 6.85 -6.68
CA TYR A 102 -3.96 5.46 -6.70
C TYR A 102 -2.77 5.24 -5.76
N GLU A 103 -1.80 6.13 -5.79
CA GLU A 103 -0.61 6.05 -4.94
C GLU A 103 -0.98 6.20 -3.45
N ILE A 104 -1.91 7.09 -3.12
CA ILE A 104 -2.42 7.25 -1.75
C ILE A 104 -3.05 5.96 -1.23
N ILE A 105 -3.90 5.31 -2.03
CA ILE A 105 -4.52 4.02 -1.66
C ILE A 105 -3.45 2.96 -1.38
N ARG A 106 -2.46 2.82 -2.27
CA ARG A 106 -1.34 1.87 -2.09
C ARG A 106 -0.40 2.20 -0.93
N LYS A 107 -0.41 3.44 -0.45
CA LYS A 107 0.41 3.84 0.70
C LYS A 107 -0.33 3.60 2.01
N ARG A 108 -1.65 3.72 2.01
CA ARG A 108 -2.47 3.62 3.23
C ARG A 108 -2.95 2.20 3.53
N HIS A 109 -3.00 1.28 2.57
CA HIS A 109 -3.63 -0.02 2.79
C HIS A 109 -2.99 -0.85 3.90
N ALA A 110 -1.66 -0.79 4.05
CA ALA A 110 -0.96 -1.51 5.12
C ALA A 110 -1.33 -0.98 6.52
N GLU A 111 -1.51 0.33 6.66
CA GLU A 111 -2.00 0.96 7.90
C GLU A 111 -3.46 0.58 8.17
N GLU A 112 -4.31 0.54 7.13
CA GLU A 112 -5.68 0.08 7.29
C GLU A 112 -5.75 -1.41 7.66
N SER A 113 -4.89 -2.27 7.10
CA SER A 113 -4.75 -3.67 7.51
C SER A 113 -4.40 -3.78 8.99
N TYR A 114 -3.41 -3.01 9.45
CA TYR A 114 -3.03 -2.92 10.86
C TYR A 114 -4.23 -2.54 11.75
N ASN A 115 -4.95 -1.49 11.38
CA ASN A 115 -6.12 -0.99 12.13
C ASN A 115 -7.24 -2.02 12.20
N ILE A 116 -7.51 -2.72 11.09
CA ILE A 116 -8.54 -3.78 11.01
C ILE A 116 -8.18 -4.94 11.94
N ILE A 117 -6.92 -5.38 11.92
CA ILE A 117 -6.46 -6.52 12.72
C ILE A 117 -6.53 -6.19 14.21
N LEU A 118 -6.05 -5.01 14.64
CA LEU A 118 -6.05 -4.61 16.05
C LEU A 118 -7.43 -4.32 16.62
N LYS A 119 -8.37 -3.82 15.82
CA LYS A 119 -9.74 -3.51 16.26
C LYS A 119 -10.72 -4.69 16.11
N ARG A 120 -10.22 -5.87 15.67
CA ARG A 120 -10.98 -7.11 15.36
C ARG A 120 -12.33 -6.94 14.63
N VAL A 121 -12.49 -5.83 13.91
CA VAL A 121 -13.73 -5.34 13.26
C VAL A 121 -14.85 -5.01 14.26
N GLN A 122 -14.87 -3.78 14.79
CA GLN A 122 -15.95 -3.25 15.64
C GLN A 122 -16.83 -2.19 14.95
N GLU A 123 -18.15 -2.33 15.13
CA GLU A 123 -19.30 -1.39 15.14
C GLU A 123 -19.49 -0.32 14.04
N SER A 124 -18.48 -0.03 13.22
CA SER A 124 -18.48 1.08 12.25
C SER A 124 -18.49 0.63 10.78
N LEU A 125 -18.21 -0.64 10.52
CA LEU A 125 -18.54 -1.27 9.25
C LEU A 125 -19.97 -1.81 9.37
N HIS A 126 -20.96 -1.10 8.82
CA HIS A 126 -22.29 -1.66 8.53
C HIS A 126 -22.17 -2.71 7.40
N ARG A 127 -21.36 -3.74 7.63
CA ARG A 127 -21.18 -4.90 6.78
C ARG A 127 -21.06 -6.13 7.66
N ASP A 128 -22.20 -6.80 7.82
CA ASP A 128 -22.38 -7.99 8.66
C ASP A 128 -21.45 -9.16 8.29
N ASP A 129 -20.74 -9.09 7.15
CA ASP A 129 -19.88 -10.14 6.61
C ASP A 129 -18.38 -10.02 6.98
N PHE A 130 -17.96 -8.93 7.61
CA PHE A 130 -16.54 -8.65 7.87
C PHE A 130 -16.09 -9.06 9.28
N HIS A 131 -16.41 -10.27 9.72
CA HIS A 131 -16.02 -10.76 11.05
C HIS A 131 -14.81 -11.72 10.96
N PRO A 132 -13.60 -11.30 11.38
CA PRO A 132 -12.44 -12.19 11.41
C PRO A 132 -12.67 -13.30 12.43
N PRO A 133 -12.00 -14.46 12.28
CA PRO A 133 -12.10 -15.54 13.25
C PRO A 133 -11.53 -15.13 14.61
N GLU A 134 -11.88 -15.90 15.63
CA GLU A 134 -11.32 -15.71 16.97
C GLU A 134 -9.85 -16.15 16.96
N ILE A 135 -8.97 -15.15 17.00
CA ILE A 135 -7.53 -15.34 17.20
C ILE A 135 -7.28 -15.25 18.72
N GLU A 136 -6.11 -15.62 19.22
CA GLU A 136 -5.74 -15.30 20.62
C GLU A 136 -5.25 -13.84 20.71
N GLU A 137 -5.63 -13.11 21.77
CA GLU A 137 -5.47 -11.64 21.84
C GLU A 137 -4.00 -11.22 21.78
N GLU A 138 -3.12 -11.99 22.42
CA GLU A 138 -1.68 -11.70 22.46
C GLU A 138 -0.99 -11.77 21.08
N TYR A 139 -1.57 -12.49 20.10
CA TYR A 139 -1.01 -12.53 18.74
C TYR A 139 -1.39 -11.32 17.90
N LEU A 140 -2.50 -10.64 18.20
CA LEU A 140 -3.03 -9.59 17.34
C LEU A 140 -2.05 -8.44 17.10
N PRO A 141 -1.39 -7.88 18.13
CA PRO A 141 -0.44 -6.79 17.90
C PRO A 141 0.71 -7.22 17.01
N VAL A 142 1.20 -8.45 17.18
CA VAL A 142 2.32 -8.97 16.40
C VAL A 142 1.89 -9.19 14.95
N ILE A 143 0.75 -9.84 14.71
CA ILE A 143 0.20 -10.05 13.36
C ILE A 143 -0.07 -8.72 12.66
N ALA A 144 -0.63 -7.74 13.38
CA ALA A 144 -0.93 -6.42 12.85
C ALA A 144 0.35 -5.68 12.45
N TRP A 145 1.35 -5.62 13.31
CA TRP A 145 2.63 -4.95 13.02
C TRP A 145 3.40 -5.62 11.89
N VAL A 146 3.49 -6.95 11.89
CA VAL A 146 4.08 -7.69 10.76
C VAL A 146 3.34 -7.39 9.46
N SER A 147 2.00 -7.35 9.51
CA SER A 147 1.17 -6.95 8.37
C SER A 147 1.42 -5.50 7.93
N LYS A 148 1.55 -4.54 8.86
CA LYS A 148 1.88 -3.14 8.52
C LYS A 148 3.23 -3.03 7.83
N GLY A 149 4.22 -3.78 8.34
CA GLY A 149 5.59 -3.77 7.86
C GLY A 149 5.82 -4.35 6.47
N HIS A 150 4.82 -4.98 5.83
CA HIS A 150 4.99 -5.44 4.44
C HIS A 150 5.16 -4.25 3.46
N ALA A 151 4.60 -3.07 3.80
CA ALA A 151 4.77 -1.87 3.00
C ALA A 151 6.09 -1.17 3.31
N THR A 152 6.75 -0.67 2.26
CA THR A 152 8.09 -0.08 2.36
C THR A 152 8.12 1.16 3.27
N GLU A 153 7.04 1.91 3.24
CA GLU A 153 6.81 3.16 3.98
C GLU A 153 6.79 2.94 5.50
N PHE A 154 6.23 1.81 5.96
CA PHE A 154 6.08 1.50 7.38
C PHE A 154 7.11 0.50 7.90
N PHE A 155 8.01 0.01 7.04
CA PHE A 155 8.97 -1.02 7.42
C PHE A 155 9.88 -0.55 8.56
N GLU A 156 10.52 0.61 8.45
CA GLU A 156 11.46 1.10 9.47
C GLU A 156 10.76 1.34 10.81
N GLU A 157 9.56 1.90 10.79
CA GLU A 157 8.71 2.08 11.96
C GLU A 157 8.40 0.72 12.63
N THR A 158 8.06 -0.28 11.82
CA THR A 158 7.76 -1.64 12.30
C THR A 158 8.98 -2.30 12.95
N ILE A 159 10.17 -2.16 12.34
CA ILE A 159 11.42 -2.68 12.90
C ILE A 159 11.76 -1.98 14.21
N HIS A 160 11.61 -0.66 14.27
CA HIS A 160 11.82 0.11 15.49
C HIS A 160 10.86 -0.32 16.61
N TYR A 161 9.57 -0.50 16.28
CA TYR A 161 8.57 -0.98 17.22
C TYR A 161 8.98 -2.30 17.88
N PHE A 162 9.38 -3.31 17.09
CA PHE A 162 9.77 -4.62 17.64
C PHE A 162 11.07 -4.58 18.43
N HIS A 163 11.98 -3.67 18.10
CA HIS A 163 13.20 -3.46 18.88
C HIS A 163 12.88 -2.91 20.29
N GLU A 164 11.92 -2.00 20.39
CA GLU A 164 11.50 -1.41 21.67
C GLU A 164 10.50 -2.30 22.44
N ASN A 165 9.74 -3.12 21.71
CA ASN A 165 8.65 -3.94 22.25
C ASN A 165 8.82 -5.41 21.83
N PRO A 166 9.72 -6.18 22.49
CA PRO A 166 9.92 -7.59 22.19
C PRO A 166 8.63 -8.40 22.32
N ALA A 167 8.24 -9.08 21.23
CA ALA A 167 7.01 -9.84 21.17
C ALA A 167 7.15 -11.20 21.88
N THR A 168 6.25 -11.47 22.84
CA THR A 168 6.23 -12.71 23.63
C THR A 168 4.83 -13.33 23.78
N PRO A 169 4.04 -13.50 22.70
CA PRO A 169 2.67 -14.02 22.81
C PRO A 169 2.65 -15.39 23.49
N LEU A 170 1.79 -15.54 24.50
CA LEU A 170 1.70 -16.71 25.37
C LEU A 170 3.04 -17.08 26.02
N ASN A 171 3.84 -16.08 26.39
CA ASN A 171 5.20 -16.22 26.91
C ASN A 171 6.19 -16.91 25.95
N ARG A 172 5.95 -16.84 24.64
CA ARG A 172 6.81 -17.42 23.61
C ARG A 172 7.48 -16.32 22.82
N HIS A 173 8.82 -16.30 22.88
CA HIS A 173 9.61 -15.33 22.14
C HIS A 173 9.38 -15.44 20.63
N VAL A 174 9.15 -14.30 19.98
CA VAL A 174 8.93 -14.15 18.55
C VAL A 174 9.85 -13.06 18.00
N ARG A 175 10.57 -13.36 16.91
CA ARG A 175 11.43 -12.40 16.20
C ARG A 175 10.61 -11.53 15.25
N GLY A 176 9.88 -10.55 15.77
CA GLY A 176 8.99 -9.69 14.99
C GLY A 176 9.66 -9.02 13.79
N GLU A 177 10.91 -8.55 13.96
CA GLU A 177 11.71 -7.95 12.89
C GLU A 177 11.99 -8.92 11.74
N LEU A 178 12.27 -10.19 12.08
CA LEU A 178 12.48 -11.26 11.09
C LEU A 178 11.18 -11.51 10.33
N LEU A 179 10.04 -11.60 11.02
CA LEU A 179 8.75 -11.87 10.39
C LEU A 179 8.32 -10.75 9.44
N ALA A 180 8.48 -9.48 9.84
CA ALA A 180 8.20 -8.33 8.98
C ALA A 180 9.12 -8.31 7.75
N SER A 181 10.42 -8.60 7.93
CA SER A 181 11.40 -8.69 6.85
C SER A 181 11.06 -9.79 5.84
N LEU A 182 10.63 -10.95 6.34
CA LEU A 182 10.23 -12.09 5.51
C LEU A 182 8.98 -11.77 4.71
N LEU A 183 7.96 -11.18 5.33
CA LEU A 183 6.71 -10.86 4.64
C LEU A 183 6.91 -9.80 3.56
N LEU A 184 7.60 -8.70 3.86
CA LEU A 184 7.90 -7.65 2.88
C LEU A 184 8.56 -8.22 1.64
N ILE A 185 9.63 -9.02 1.81
CA ILE A 185 10.38 -9.49 0.66
C ILE A 185 9.65 -10.60 -0.11
N ALA A 186 8.85 -11.43 0.58
CA ALA A 186 8.04 -12.45 -0.09
C ALA A 186 6.90 -11.84 -0.90
N ASP A 187 6.21 -10.82 -0.39
CA ASP A 187 5.20 -10.08 -1.17
C ASP A 187 5.84 -9.38 -2.39
N GLU A 188 6.98 -8.72 -2.21
CA GLU A 188 7.67 -8.06 -3.33
C GLU A 188 8.10 -9.05 -4.42
N LEU A 189 8.38 -10.30 -4.05
CA LEU A 189 8.76 -11.38 -4.97
C LEU A 189 7.56 -12.07 -5.62
N ASP A 190 6.31 -11.86 -5.16
CA ASP A 190 5.11 -12.34 -5.86
C ASP A 190 4.79 -11.46 -7.09
N LEU A 191 5.64 -11.62 -8.10
CA LEU A 191 5.62 -10.85 -9.33
C LEU A 191 4.94 -11.60 -10.48
N GLN A 192 4.59 -12.88 -10.34
CA GLN A 192 4.19 -13.70 -11.47
C GLN A 192 2.87 -13.25 -12.14
N SER A 193 2.75 -13.55 -13.44
CA SER A 193 1.62 -13.15 -14.28
C SER A 193 0.25 -13.68 -13.84
N LYS A 194 0.19 -14.68 -12.96
CA LYS A 194 -1.07 -15.14 -12.34
C LYS A 194 -1.77 -14.07 -11.49
N ARG A 195 -1.04 -13.03 -11.06
CA ARG A 195 -1.57 -11.86 -10.34
C ARG A 195 -2.50 -10.99 -11.19
N VAL A 196 -2.48 -11.16 -12.52
CA VAL A 196 -3.25 -10.33 -13.46
C VAL A 196 -4.16 -11.16 -14.36
N LYS A 197 -5.38 -10.67 -14.57
CA LYS A 197 -6.38 -11.26 -15.48
C LYS A 197 -6.90 -10.20 -16.42
N PHE A 198 -6.22 -9.98 -17.55
CA PHE A 198 -6.58 -8.89 -18.49
C PHE A 198 -8.04 -8.88 -19.00
N PRO A 199 -8.75 -10.01 -19.19
CA PRO A 199 -10.16 -9.94 -19.52
C PRO A 199 -11.02 -9.20 -18.46
N GLU A 200 -10.54 -9.12 -17.22
CA GLU A 200 -11.21 -8.38 -16.15
C GLU A 200 -10.93 -6.87 -16.23
N THR A 201 -9.80 -6.43 -16.82
CA THR A 201 -9.50 -5.00 -17.03
C THR A 201 -10.40 -4.34 -18.05
N GLU A 202 -10.99 -5.11 -18.97
CA GLU A 202 -11.94 -4.59 -19.97
C GLU A 202 -13.24 -4.03 -19.33
N LYS A 203 -13.46 -4.33 -18.04
CA LYS A 203 -14.60 -3.83 -17.27
C LYS A 203 -14.33 -2.48 -16.60
N PHE A 204 -13.10 -1.98 -16.63
CA PHE A 204 -12.68 -0.78 -15.90
C PHE A 204 -11.79 0.11 -16.76
N ASN A 205 -11.88 1.43 -16.60
CA ASN A 205 -10.94 2.34 -17.26
C ASN A 205 -9.67 2.54 -16.41
N LEU A 206 -8.69 1.64 -16.57
CA LEU A 206 -7.43 1.72 -15.81
C LEU A 206 -6.58 2.92 -16.24
N SER A 207 -5.97 3.60 -15.26
CA SER A 207 -4.94 4.61 -15.52
C SER A 207 -3.68 3.99 -16.12
N ASP A 208 -2.91 4.77 -16.88
CA ASP A 208 -1.61 4.32 -17.43
C ASP A 208 -0.65 3.85 -16.33
N PHE A 209 -0.68 4.50 -15.18
CA PHE A 209 0.05 4.09 -13.98
C PHE A 209 -0.33 2.67 -13.53
N SER A 210 -1.62 2.37 -13.46
CA SER A 210 -2.12 1.03 -13.12
C SER A 210 -1.72 0.00 -14.17
N TYR A 211 -1.79 0.35 -15.46
CA TYR A 211 -1.31 -0.51 -16.52
C TYR A 211 0.17 -0.88 -16.34
N VAL A 212 1.05 0.05 -15.96
CA VAL A 212 2.46 -0.29 -15.70
C VAL A 212 2.58 -1.38 -14.63
N HIS A 213 1.85 -1.27 -13.53
CA HIS A 213 1.84 -2.31 -12.49
C HIS A 213 1.29 -3.65 -13.01
N TRP A 214 0.19 -3.64 -13.76
CA TRP A 214 -0.37 -4.86 -14.34
C TRP A 214 0.60 -5.53 -15.31
N PHE A 215 1.20 -4.76 -16.21
CA PHE A 215 2.17 -5.26 -17.18
C PHE A 215 3.47 -5.75 -16.53
N LYS A 216 3.92 -5.12 -15.43
CA LYS A 216 5.03 -5.63 -14.62
C LYS A 216 4.80 -7.09 -14.22
N HIS A 217 3.61 -7.42 -13.69
CA HIS A 217 3.27 -8.79 -13.35
C HIS A 217 3.09 -9.66 -14.60
N HIS A 218 2.41 -9.13 -15.63
CA HIS A 218 2.13 -9.86 -16.87
C HIS A 218 3.37 -10.45 -17.51
N TYR A 219 4.48 -9.71 -17.50
CA TYR A 219 5.71 -10.16 -18.15
C TYR A 219 6.53 -11.15 -17.32
N VAL A 220 6.26 -11.30 -16.03
CA VAL A 220 6.98 -12.29 -15.19
C VAL A 220 6.30 -13.64 -15.30
N ASP A 221 7.03 -14.61 -15.83
CA ASP A 221 6.56 -15.99 -16.02
C ASP A 221 6.87 -16.85 -14.79
N CYS A 222 8.10 -16.73 -14.28
CA CYS A 222 8.60 -17.56 -13.18
C CYS A 222 9.44 -16.72 -12.21
N VAL A 223 9.30 -17.02 -10.92
CA VAL A 223 10.15 -16.55 -9.83
C VAL A 223 10.62 -17.78 -9.06
N GLU A 224 11.92 -17.92 -8.85
CA GLU A 224 12.52 -19.02 -8.09
C GLU A 224 13.59 -18.47 -7.14
N ILE A 225 13.59 -18.98 -5.91
CA ILE A 225 14.54 -18.61 -4.86
C ILE A 225 15.24 -19.89 -4.40
N LYS A 226 16.57 -19.92 -4.55
CA LYS A 226 17.36 -21.09 -4.16
C LYS A 226 18.66 -20.66 -3.49
N ASN A 227 18.84 -21.04 -2.23
CA ASN A 227 20.03 -20.70 -1.43
C ASN A 227 20.33 -19.20 -1.49
N GLY A 228 19.31 -18.36 -1.28
CA GLY A 228 19.42 -16.90 -1.35
C GLY A 228 19.50 -16.31 -2.77
N ASN A 229 19.66 -17.11 -3.82
CA ASN A 229 19.66 -16.62 -5.21
C ASN A 229 18.23 -16.44 -5.70
N VAL A 230 17.88 -15.22 -6.08
CA VAL A 230 16.60 -14.90 -6.73
C VAL A 230 16.76 -14.97 -8.25
N SER A 231 15.92 -15.75 -8.92
CA SER A 231 15.92 -15.92 -10.38
C SER A 231 14.54 -15.64 -10.95
N LEU A 232 14.46 -14.79 -11.97
CA LEU A 232 13.23 -14.42 -12.67
C LEU A 232 13.32 -14.79 -14.14
N THR A 233 12.23 -15.33 -14.69
CA THR A 233 12.03 -15.42 -16.14
C THR A 233 11.00 -14.40 -16.57
N LEU A 234 11.41 -13.45 -17.41
CA LEU A 234 10.53 -12.51 -18.09
C LEU A 234 10.22 -13.02 -19.49
N LYS A 235 8.95 -12.96 -19.90
CA LYS A 235 8.49 -13.25 -21.27
C LYS A 235 7.81 -12.02 -21.86
N PHE A 236 8.21 -11.66 -23.07
CA PHE A 236 7.69 -10.50 -23.78
C PHE A 236 7.25 -10.85 -25.20
N PRO A 237 6.26 -10.13 -25.79
CA PRO A 237 5.93 -10.30 -27.19
C PRO A 237 7.10 -9.88 -28.11
N VAL A 238 7.07 -10.32 -29.37
CA VAL A 238 8.16 -10.10 -30.35
C VAL A 238 8.52 -8.62 -30.53
N ASN A 239 7.55 -7.71 -30.41
CA ASN A 239 7.69 -6.27 -30.61
C ASN A 239 8.00 -5.47 -29.33
N ALA A 240 8.63 -6.09 -28.32
CA ALA A 240 8.86 -5.49 -27.01
C ALA A 240 10.21 -4.77 -26.82
N ASP A 241 10.98 -4.56 -27.89
CA ASP A 241 12.35 -4.02 -27.80
C ASP A 241 12.44 -2.68 -27.08
N GLU A 242 11.41 -1.83 -27.21
CA GLU A 242 11.38 -0.50 -26.60
C GLU A 242 11.25 -0.53 -25.06
N TYR A 243 10.58 -1.52 -24.49
CA TYR A 243 10.21 -1.52 -23.07
C TYR A 243 10.69 -2.72 -22.26
N LYS A 244 11.15 -3.80 -22.90
CA LYS A 244 11.64 -4.99 -22.17
C LYS A 244 12.79 -4.69 -21.20
N LYS A 245 13.68 -3.77 -21.58
CA LYS A 245 14.79 -3.31 -20.73
C LYS A 245 14.29 -2.44 -19.57
N LEU A 246 13.32 -1.58 -19.83
CA LEU A 246 12.73 -0.69 -18.84
C LEU A 246 11.97 -1.49 -17.75
N ILE A 247 11.18 -2.48 -18.16
CA ILE A 247 10.49 -3.37 -17.20
C ILE A 247 11.51 -4.17 -16.37
N LYS A 248 12.56 -4.69 -16.99
CA LYS A 248 13.66 -5.35 -16.26
C LYS A 248 14.25 -4.41 -15.21
N GLU A 249 14.60 -3.19 -15.60
CA GLU A 249 15.21 -2.19 -14.73
C GLU A 249 14.29 -1.79 -13.56
N LEU A 250 12.98 -1.61 -13.82
CA LEU A 250 11.98 -1.32 -12.80
C LEU A 250 11.95 -2.42 -11.72
N ILE A 251 11.89 -3.69 -12.14
CA ILE A 251 11.84 -4.83 -11.23
C ILE A 251 13.16 -4.97 -10.47
N GLU A 252 14.29 -4.94 -11.17
CA GLU A 252 15.61 -5.13 -10.60
C GLU A 252 15.96 -4.05 -9.57
N THR A 253 15.66 -2.78 -9.89
CA THR A 253 15.92 -1.66 -8.98
C THR A 253 15.08 -1.79 -7.71
N LYS A 254 13.78 -2.10 -7.84
CA LYS A 254 12.89 -2.24 -6.70
C LYS A 254 13.31 -3.42 -5.82
N LEU A 255 13.57 -4.59 -6.40
CA LEU A 255 14.01 -5.77 -5.66
C LEU A 255 15.34 -5.53 -4.94
N LYS A 256 16.31 -4.88 -5.59
CA LYS A 256 17.58 -4.55 -4.97
C LYS A 256 17.39 -3.70 -3.70
N VAL A 257 16.57 -2.66 -3.78
CA VAL A 257 16.26 -1.80 -2.62
C VAL A 257 15.64 -2.60 -1.48
N GLN A 258 14.66 -3.46 -1.76
CA GLN A 258 14.03 -4.26 -0.71
C GLN A 258 14.98 -5.32 -0.13
N ILE A 259 15.78 -5.97 -0.96
CA ILE A 259 16.80 -6.94 -0.51
C ILE A 259 17.82 -6.25 0.40
N ASP A 260 18.33 -5.09 0.00
CA ASP A 260 19.29 -4.31 0.81
C ASP A 260 18.71 -3.89 2.16
N LYS A 261 17.40 -3.60 2.19
CA LYS A 261 16.66 -3.23 3.40
C LYS A 261 16.47 -4.40 4.36
N VAL A 262 16.08 -5.59 3.87
CA VAL A 262 15.80 -6.74 4.75
C VAL A 262 17.04 -7.54 5.15
N ASN A 263 18.07 -7.60 4.29
CA ASN A 263 19.25 -8.45 4.50
C ASN A 263 19.98 -8.23 5.84
N PRO A 264 20.17 -6.99 6.34
CA PRO A 264 20.78 -6.77 7.65
C PRO A 264 20.03 -7.47 8.77
N ILE A 265 18.69 -7.44 8.73
CA ILE A 265 17.82 -8.07 9.73
C ILE A 265 17.85 -9.58 9.58
N LEU A 266 17.69 -10.09 8.35
CA LEU A 266 17.74 -11.53 8.07
C LEU A 266 19.05 -12.14 8.61
N ARG A 267 20.19 -11.52 8.31
CA ARG A 267 21.49 -11.99 8.79
C ARG A 267 21.60 -11.93 10.31
N LYS A 268 21.22 -10.80 10.92
CA LYS A 268 21.32 -10.59 12.37
C LYS A 268 20.47 -11.60 13.15
N THR A 269 19.24 -11.83 12.73
CA THR A 269 18.22 -12.63 13.45
C THR A 269 18.31 -14.13 13.21
N THR A 270 19.19 -14.57 12.31
CA THR A 270 19.37 -15.98 11.93
C THR A 270 20.84 -16.42 11.98
N SER A 271 21.68 -15.72 12.74
CA SER A 271 23.11 -16.03 12.86
C SER A 271 23.85 -16.10 11.52
N GLY A 272 23.41 -15.29 10.54
CA GLY A 272 23.98 -15.21 9.20
C GLY A 272 23.53 -16.29 8.21
N LEU A 273 22.70 -17.25 8.64
CA LEU A 273 22.23 -18.36 7.80
C LEU A 273 21.27 -17.90 6.70
N LEU A 274 20.48 -16.86 6.96
CA LEU A 274 19.52 -16.32 6.00
C LEU A 274 20.00 -14.98 5.43
N HIS A 275 20.04 -14.92 4.10
CA HIS A 275 20.19 -13.70 3.32
C HIS A 275 19.76 -13.98 1.87
N LEU A 276 19.45 -12.91 1.14
CA LEU A 276 19.26 -12.96 -0.31
C LEU A 276 20.46 -12.31 -1.00
N ASN A 277 20.82 -12.81 -2.18
CA ASN A 277 21.85 -12.21 -3.00
C ASN A 277 21.31 -10.95 -3.67
N ASN A 278 22.08 -9.86 -3.59
CA ASN A 278 21.71 -8.56 -4.16
C ASN A 278 21.69 -8.55 -5.70
N VAL A 279 22.22 -9.61 -6.34
CA VAL A 279 22.19 -9.79 -7.79
C VAL A 279 21.03 -10.72 -8.13
N VAL A 280 20.02 -10.18 -8.79
CA VAL A 280 18.85 -10.93 -9.27
C VAL A 280 19.14 -11.47 -10.66
N ASN A 281 19.02 -12.80 -10.84
CA ASN A 281 19.25 -13.45 -12.12
C ASN A 281 18.00 -13.33 -13.00
N ILE A 282 18.01 -12.38 -13.94
CA ILE A 282 16.84 -12.14 -14.80
C ILE A 282 17.11 -12.67 -16.22
N GLN A 283 16.36 -13.69 -16.61
CA GLN A 283 16.35 -14.21 -17.98
C GLN A 283 15.20 -13.58 -18.78
N ILE A 284 15.50 -13.00 -19.95
CA ILE A 284 14.50 -12.49 -20.88
C ILE A 284 14.28 -13.52 -21.99
N LYS A 285 13.02 -13.86 -22.25
CA LYS A 285 12.58 -14.74 -23.33
C LYS A 285 11.52 -14.04 -24.19
N THR A 286 11.43 -14.46 -25.44
CA THR A 286 10.32 -14.09 -26.32
C THR A 286 9.15 -15.03 -26.06
N ASP A 287 7.95 -14.49 -26.04
CA ASP A 287 6.71 -15.26 -25.98
C ASP A 287 6.36 -15.77 -27.37
N ASP A 288 6.53 -17.07 -27.56
CA ASP A 288 6.19 -17.83 -28.76
C ASP A 288 4.72 -18.29 -28.77
N THR A 289 4.01 -18.18 -27.63
CA THR A 289 2.62 -18.64 -27.48
C THR A 289 1.58 -17.56 -27.80
N GLY A 290 1.99 -16.29 -27.89
CA GLY A 290 1.09 -15.15 -28.10
C GLY A 290 0.20 -14.82 -26.89
N THR A 291 0.58 -15.26 -25.70
CA THR A 291 -0.14 -15.01 -24.44
C THR A 291 0.21 -13.64 -23.83
N LYS A 292 1.38 -13.09 -24.15
CA LYS A 292 1.85 -11.80 -23.64
C LYS A 292 1.35 -10.66 -24.54
N ARG A 293 0.80 -9.63 -23.89
CA ARG A 293 0.22 -8.44 -24.53
C ARG A 293 1.31 -7.39 -24.67
N ALA A 294 1.24 -6.56 -25.70
CA ALA A 294 2.16 -5.44 -25.83
C ALA A 294 1.79 -4.31 -24.85
N LEU A 295 2.81 -3.61 -24.34
CA LEU A 295 2.62 -2.44 -23.49
C LEU A 295 1.97 -1.31 -24.32
N THR A 296 1.00 -0.60 -23.74
CA THR A 296 0.37 0.54 -24.41
C THR A 296 1.33 1.75 -24.43
N ASN A 297 1.15 2.66 -25.38
CA ASN A 297 1.98 3.87 -25.47
C ASN A 297 1.87 4.76 -24.22
N GLY A 298 0.67 4.86 -23.64
CA GLY A 298 0.43 5.60 -22.39
C GLY A 298 1.19 4.99 -21.22
N ALA A 299 1.05 3.67 -21.00
CA ALA A 299 1.81 2.96 -19.98
C ALA A 299 3.33 3.02 -20.21
N LEU A 300 3.79 3.05 -21.46
CA LEU A 300 5.21 3.23 -21.76
C LEU A 300 5.70 4.63 -21.38
N LYS A 301 4.93 5.69 -21.65
CA LYS A 301 5.25 7.05 -21.20
C LYS A 301 5.34 7.11 -19.67
N GLU A 302 4.36 6.52 -18.98
CA GLU A 302 4.35 6.48 -17.52
C GLU A 302 5.52 5.64 -16.94
N LEU A 303 5.87 4.52 -17.57
CA LEU A 303 7.04 3.73 -17.19
C LEU A 303 8.35 4.51 -17.30
N LYS A 304 8.54 5.27 -18.40
CA LYS A 304 9.71 6.14 -18.58
C LYS A 304 9.77 7.24 -17.51
N LYS A 305 8.62 7.79 -17.13
CA LYS A 305 8.48 8.77 -16.04
C LYS A 305 8.83 8.16 -14.67
N MET A 306 8.32 6.97 -14.35
CA MET A 306 8.65 6.26 -13.10
C MET A 306 10.16 6.01 -12.94
N LEU A 307 10.83 5.67 -14.05
CA LEU A 307 12.28 5.45 -14.09
C LEU A 307 13.11 6.75 -14.19
N LYS A 308 12.45 7.92 -14.26
CA LYS A 308 13.10 9.23 -14.43
C LYS A 308 13.98 9.32 -15.71
N ILE A 309 13.62 8.56 -16.75
CA ILE A 309 14.37 8.48 -18.03
C ILE A 309 13.97 9.61 -18.98
N GLU A 310 12.74 10.11 -18.88
CA GLU A 310 12.38 11.37 -19.50
C GLU A 310 12.86 12.52 -18.60
N ALA A 311 13.71 13.39 -19.15
CA ALA A 311 13.83 14.74 -18.60
C ALA A 311 12.42 15.30 -18.52
N PRO A 312 12.04 16.01 -17.44
CA PRO A 312 10.74 16.64 -17.39
C PRO A 312 10.58 17.42 -18.69
N GLU A 313 9.53 17.10 -19.47
CA GLU A 313 9.06 18.03 -20.50
C GLU A 313 9.09 19.40 -19.83
N LYS A 314 9.65 20.40 -20.51
CA LYS A 314 9.63 21.78 -20.04
C LYS A 314 8.17 22.23 -19.93
N SER A 315 7.43 21.72 -18.94
CA SER A 315 6.24 22.33 -18.40
C SER A 315 6.78 23.54 -17.66
N LEU A 316 6.55 24.68 -18.28
CA LEU A 316 6.76 25.99 -17.70
C LEU A 316 6.33 25.97 -16.23
N VAL A 317 7.32 26.07 -15.35
CA VAL A 317 7.23 26.61 -13.99
C VAL A 317 6.01 26.17 -13.19
N THR A 318 6.10 25.03 -12.51
CA THR A 318 5.36 24.78 -11.26
C THR A 318 6.33 24.26 -10.22
N GLN A 319 7.00 25.18 -9.54
CA GLN A 319 7.70 24.89 -8.30
C GLN A 319 6.96 25.59 -7.16
N LYS A 320 6.60 24.79 -6.14
CA LYS A 320 6.15 25.15 -4.78
C LYS A 320 4.71 25.60 -4.51
N GLU A 321 3.86 25.91 -5.47
CA GLU A 321 2.51 26.41 -5.14
C GLU A 321 1.47 25.29 -4.86
N ASP A 322 1.58 24.10 -5.47
CA ASP A 322 0.47 23.12 -5.52
C ASP A 322 0.20 22.27 -4.27
N ILE A 323 1.04 22.30 -3.23
CA ILE A 323 0.77 21.51 -2.00
C ILE A 323 -0.27 22.20 -1.11
N ILE A 324 -0.36 23.54 -1.17
CA ILE A 324 -1.22 24.32 -0.26
C ILE A 324 -2.67 24.38 -0.77
N HIS A 325 -2.90 24.13 -2.06
CA HIS A 325 -4.20 24.33 -2.71
C HIS A 325 -5.19 23.17 -2.63
N ARG A 326 -4.78 21.98 -2.15
CA ARG A 326 -5.54 20.73 -2.39
C ARG A 326 -6.80 20.55 -1.52
N ASN A 327 -7.02 21.39 -0.51
CA ASN A 327 -8.13 21.20 0.45
C ASN A 327 -9.19 22.31 0.46
N ILE A 328 -9.07 23.38 -0.34
CA ILE A 328 -10.12 24.41 -0.37
C ILE A 328 -11.33 23.85 -1.13
N PRO A 329 -12.53 23.79 -0.53
CA PRO A 329 -13.73 23.33 -1.23
C PRO A 329 -13.98 24.19 -2.47
N ARG A 330 -14.25 23.57 -3.62
CA ARG A 330 -14.61 24.32 -4.82
C ARG A 330 -16.04 24.85 -4.66
N PRO A 331 -16.25 26.17 -4.75
CA PRO A 331 -17.58 26.72 -4.65
C PRO A 331 -18.45 26.24 -5.82
N THR A 332 -19.72 26.02 -5.53
CA THR A 332 -20.73 25.65 -6.51
C THR A 332 -21.11 26.84 -7.38
N SER A 333 -21.56 26.56 -8.61
CA SER A 333 -22.08 27.58 -9.53
C SER A 333 -23.44 28.16 -9.10
N ILE A 334 -24.06 27.59 -8.06
CA ILE A 334 -25.39 27.95 -7.56
C ILE A 334 -25.25 28.71 -6.25
N PHE A 335 -24.47 29.79 -6.28
CA PHE A 335 -24.31 30.70 -5.14
C PHE A 335 -25.07 32.00 -5.37
N THR A 336 -26.26 32.12 -4.76
CA THR A 336 -27.14 33.28 -4.95
C THR A 336 -27.58 33.87 -3.61
N GLY A 337 -27.77 35.18 -3.55
CA GLY A 337 -28.44 35.85 -2.43
C GLY A 337 -27.55 36.31 -1.26
N ARG A 338 -26.22 36.26 -1.38
CA ARG A 338 -25.26 36.69 -0.32
C ARG A 338 -24.33 37.83 -0.69
N LYS A 339 -24.80 38.73 -1.55
CA LYS A 339 -23.97 39.83 -2.08
C LYS A 339 -23.56 40.83 -1.00
N ASP A 340 -24.46 41.08 -0.04
CA ASP A 340 -24.21 42.03 1.05
C ASP A 340 -23.16 41.47 2.03
N GLU A 341 -23.22 40.17 2.32
CA GLU A 341 -22.24 39.49 3.16
C GLU A 341 -20.86 39.41 2.50
N LEU A 342 -20.80 39.17 1.18
CA LEU A 342 -19.55 39.24 0.43
C LEU A 342 -18.92 40.65 0.49
N CYS A 343 -19.73 41.70 0.35
CA CYS A 343 -19.28 43.07 0.48
C CYS A 343 -18.73 43.35 1.88
N ARG A 344 -19.45 42.93 2.93
CA ARG A 344 -19.01 43.05 4.32
C ARG A 344 -17.72 42.28 4.61
N PHE A 345 -17.56 41.08 4.04
CA PHE A 345 -16.33 40.31 4.17
C PHE A 345 -15.15 41.05 3.53
N LYS A 346 -15.32 41.58 2.32
CA LYS A 346 -14.29 42.37 1.63
C LYS A 346 -13.87 43.60 2.42
N GLU A 347 -14.82 44.32 3.02
CA GLU A 347 -14.52 45.47 3.88
C GLU A 347 -13.76 45.07 5.15
N ALA A 348 -14.12 43.95 5.76
CA ALA A 348 -13.46 43.42 6.96
C ALA A 348 -12.03 42.95 6.68
N LEU A 349 -11.78 42.34 5.51
CA LEU A 349 -10.48 41.81 5.12
C LEU A 349 -9.38 42.89 5.11
N GLY A 350 -9.73 44.14 4.78
CA GLY A 350 -8.78 45.27 4.80
C GLY A 350 -8.58 45.92 6.17
N ARG A 351 -9.32 45.51 7.21
CA ARG A 351 -9.38 46.18 8.52
C ARG A 351 -9.15 45.27 9.72
N SER A 352 -9.13 43.95 9.52
CA SER A 352 -9.15 42.98 10.61
C SER A 352 -8.23 41.79 10.31
N ASN A 353 -7.50 41.35 11.34
CA ASN A 353 -6.62 40.18 11.27
C ASN A 353 -7.35 38.86 11.58
N LEU A 354 -8.57 38.95 12.11
CA LEU A 354 -9.41 37.80 12.44
C LEU A 354 -10.83 38.07 11.98
N ILE A 355 -11.42 37.14 11.24
CA ILE A 355 -12.80 37.18 10.77
C ILE A 355 -13.47 35.88 11.19
N SER A 356 -14.57 35.98 11.94
CA SER A 356 -15.42 34.85 12.31
C SER A 356 -16.64 34.79 11.40
N ILE A 357 -16.96 33.60 10.86
CA ILE A 357 -18.15 33.36 10.04
C ILE A 357 -19.09 32.44 10.83
N GLU A 358 -20.15 33.03 11.38
CA GLU A 358 -21.06 32.34 12.31
C GLU A 358 -22.45 32.13 11.69
N GLY A 359 -23.17 31.12 12.19
CA GLY A 359 -24.53 30.81 11.76
C GLY A 359 -24.92 29.35 12.00
N LEU A 360 -26.20 29.05 11.82
CA LEU A 360 -26.75 27.70 12.01
C LEU A 360 -26.07 26.65 11.11
N GLY A 361 -26.10 25.38 11.53
CA GLY A 361 -25.64 24.25 10.71
C GLY A 361 -26.40 24.18 9.39
N GLY A 362 -25.74 23.75 8.30
CA GLY A 362 -26.36 23.58 6.98
C GLY A 362 -26.65 24.87 6.20
N ILE A 363 -26.42 26.05 6.77
CA ILE A 363 -26.70 27.33 6.10
C ILE A 363 -25.65 27.71 5.02
N GLY A 364 -24.72 26.82 4.65
CA GLY A 364 -23.72 27.09 3.60
C GLY A 364 -22.59 28.04 4.02
N LYS A 365 -22.07 27.92 5.26
CA LYS A 365 -20.92 28.71 5.73
C LYS A 365 -19.62 28.35 5.00
N THR A 366 -19.38 27.04 4.84
CA THR A 366 -18.22 26.51 4.10
C THR A 366 -18.22 26.99 2.65
N GLU A 367 -19.38 26.92 2.00
CA GLU A 367 -19.60 27.46 0.66
C GLU A 367 -19.34 28.97 0.58
N PHE A 368 -19.85 29.76 1.54
CA PHE A 368 -19.59 31.19 1.61
C PHE A 368 -18.09 31.51 1.79
N ALA A 369 -17.39 30.74 2.63
CA ALA A 369 -15.96 30.92 2.85
C ALA A 369 -15.14 30.59 1.59
N ALA A 370 -15.49 29.52 0.88
CA ALA A 370 -14.88 29.17 -0.41
C ALA A 370 -15.08 30.27 -1.45
N GLN A 371 -16.29 30.84 -1.54
CA GLN A 371 -16.60 31.97 -2.42
C GLN A 371 -15.80 33.24 -2.06
N CYS A 372 -15.65 33.54 -0.76
CA CYS A 372 -14.81 34.65 -0.31
C CYS A 372 -13.35 34.48 -0.71
N ILE A 373 -12.81 33.26 -0.59
CA ILE A 373 -11.45 32.93 -1.01
C ILE A 373 -11.30 33.13 -2.51
N GLU A 374 -12.22 32.58 -3.32
CA GLU A 374 -12.17 32.69 -4.78
C GLU A 374 -12.26 34.16 -5.25
N LEU A 375 -13.11 34.98 -4.63
CA LEU A 375 -13.37 36.34 -5.07
C LEU A 375 -12.36 37.38 -4.57
N TYR A 376 -11.80 37.19 -3.37
CA TYR A 376 -11.06 38.25 -2.67
C TYR A 376 -9.64 37.87 -2.24
N LEU A 377 -9.30 36.59 -2.24
CA LEU A 377 -7.98 36.12 -1.82
C LEU A 377 -7.22 35.51 -2.99
N GLN A 378 -5.91 35.70 -3.00
CA GLN A 378 -5.05 34.91 -3.88
C GLN A 378 -4.94 33.52 -3.27
N GLN A 379 -5.39 32.50 -3.99
CA GLN A 379 -5.42 31.11 -3.50
C GLN A 379 -4.06 30.67 -2.96
N ASN A 380 -2.95 31.23 -3.48
CA ASN A 380 -1.57 30.85 -3.13
C ASN A 380 -1.18 31.28 -1.71
N ASN A 381 -2.00 32.10 -1.07
CA ASN A 381 -1.79 32.62 0.29
C ASN A 381 -2.86 32.11 1.27
N VAL A 382 -3.60 31.05 0.91
CA VAL A 382 -4.72 30.54 1.72
C VAL A 382 -4.47 29.09 2.08
N ILE A 383 -4.55 28.80 3.39
CA ILE A 383 -4.48 27.44 3.93
C ILE A 383 -5.87 27.10 4.45
N TRP A 384 -6.41 25.97 3.99
CA TRP A 384 -7.68 25.43 4.46
C TRP A 384 -7.42 24.25 5.38
N PHE A 385 -7.97 24.31 6.60
CA PHE A 385 -7.78 23.29 7.62
C PHE A 385 -9.14 22.89 8.20
N ASP A 386 -9.49 21.62 8.03
CA ASP A 386 -10.74 21.07 8.57
C ASP A 386 -10.56 20.66 10.03
N CYS A 387 -11.23 21.39 10.93
CA CYS A 387 -11.16 21.11 12.36
C CYS A 387 -12.06 19.93 12.76
N SER A 388 -11.46 18.89 13.34
CA SER A 388 -12.11 17.84 14.12
C SER A 388 -11.97 18.10 15.63
N PRO A 389 -12.73 17.39 16.50
CA PRO A 389 -12.57 17.49 17.96
C PRO A 389 -11.15 17.19 18.46
N ASP A 390 -10.38 16.39 17.70
CA ASP A 390 -9.01 16.00 18.02
C ASP A 390 -7.94 16.91 17.39
N SER A 391 -8.36 17.95 16.66
CA SER A 391 -7.44 18.85 15.97
C SER A 391 -6.60 19.67 16.96
N LYS A 392 -5.27 19.57 16.80
CA LYS A 392 -4.29 20.32 17.60
C LYS A 392 -3.70 21.47 16.80
N LEU A 393 -3.19 22.47 17.52
CA LEU A 393 -2.46 23.59 16.91
C LEU A 393 -1.24 23.08 16.11
N ASP A 394 -0.59 22.02 16.58
CA ASP A 394 0.55 21.39 15.92
C ASP A 394 0.17 20.89 14.51
N SER A 395 -1.01 20.28 14.37
CA SER A 395 -1.52 19.82 13.07
C SER A 395 -1.76 20.97 12.09
N LEU A 396 -2.15 22.15 12.60
CA LEU A 396 -2.29 23.35 11.79
C LEU A 396 -0.91 23.88 11.33
N ILE A 397 0.07 23.94 12.24
CA ILE A 397 1.43 24.45 11.92
C ILE A 397 2.12 23.54 10.90
N ASP A 398 1.98 22.22 11.05
CA ASP A 398 2.46 21.23 10.10
C ASP A 398 1.79 21.39 8.73
N SER A 399 0.46 21.56 8.70
CA SER A 399 -0.31 21.84 7.48
C SER A 399 0.08 23.15 6.80
N CYS A 400 0.62 24.12 7.56
CA CYS A 400 1.14 25.37 7.00
C CYS A 400 2.54 25.22 6.35
N GLY A 401 3.13 24.02 6.36
CA GLY A 401 4.47 23.77 5.84
C GLY A 401 5.58 24.29 6.75
N TYR A 402 5.28 24.47 8.04
CA TYR A 402 6.22 24.90 9.07
C TYR A 402 6.45 23.79 10.11
N SER A 403 6.52 22.54 9.66
CA SER A 403 6.84 21.36 10.49
C SER A 403 8.10 21.56 11.33
N ASP A 404 9.05 22.35 10.84
CA ASP A 404 10.33 22.63 11.48
C ASP A 404 10.22 23.54 12.72
N ILE A 405 9.04 24.09 13.00
CA ILE A 405 8.74 24.95 14.16
C ILE A 405 8.14 24.15 15.34
N LEU A 406 7.73 22.91 15.09
CA LEU A 406 7.19 21.96 16.09
C LEU A 406 8.33 21.15 16.72
#